data_AF-A0ABD2BW94-F1
#
_entry.id   AF-A0ABD2BW94-F1
#
_cell.length_a   1.000
_cell.length_b   1.000
_cell.length_c   1.000
_cell.angle_alpha   90.00
_cell.angle_beta   90.00
_cell.angle_gamma   90.00
#
_symmetry.space_group_name_H-M   'P 1'
#
loop_
_entity.id
_entity.type
_entity.pdbx_description
1 polymer ?
#
loop_
_entity_poly.entity_id
_entity_poly.type
_entity_poly.pdbx_seq_one_letter_code
_entity_poly.pdbx_strand_id
1 'polypeptide(L)'
;MADRLTQLQDTINQQAEHFCNSVGILQQYSTPSKFPGFDRIGTPQPHQPQEDYAALFATLIARCAKDIDTLIESLPSEESSQELQVASLSRLEQENQEAGKQLEEVVRQGESLLQRIQAALQDIAQSQLDMQNPASTTVLNINLNPAMTFKQENLSSTNSMPSNNVHQLSSSSPNSINQ
;
A
#
# COMPACT_ATOMS: atom_id res chain seq x y z
N MET A 1 16.66 -8.04 5.83
CA MET A 1 15.56 -8.89 5.33
C MET A 1 16.14 -9.67 4.18
N ALA A 2 16.31 -10.99 4.32
CA ALA A 2 16.91 -11.82 3.27
C ALA A 2 15.86 -12.12 2.19
N ASP A 3 16.29 -12.15 0.93
CA ASP A 3 15.48 -12.73 -0.15
C ASP A 3 15.39 -14.27 0.02
N ARG A 4 14.38 -14.90 -0.58
CA ARG A 4 14.20 -16.36 -0.52
C ARG A 4 15.39 -17.11 -1.11
N LEU A 5 16.02 -16.62 -2.18
CA LEU A 5 17.21 -17.25 -2.75
C LEU A 5 18.44 -17.08 -1.84
N THR A 6 18.54 -15.98 -1.09
CA THR A 6 19.57 -15.83 -0.04
C THR A 6 19.32 -16.81 1.11
N GLN A 7 18.08 -16.86 1.62
CA GLN A 7 17.69 -17.76 2.71
C GLN A 7 17.90 -19.25 2.36
N LEU A 8 17.63 -19.63 1.10
CA LEU A 8 17.89 -20.99 0.60
C LEU A 8 19.39 -21.31 0.61
N GLN A 9 20.25 -20.39 0.15
CA GLN A 9 21.71 -20.56 0.21
C GLN A 9 22.23 -20.69 1.64
N ASP A 10 21.76 -19.83 2.56
CA ASP A 10 22.14 -19.89 3.98
C ASP A 10 21.75 -21.22 4.63
N THR A 11 20.56 -21.75 4.28
CA THR A 11 20.06 -23.03 4.81
C THR A 11 20.82 -24.22 4.20
N ILE A 12 21.19 -24.17 2.91
CA ILE A 12 22.06 -25.18 2.27
C ILE A 12 23.46 -25.18 2.89
N ASN A 13 24.02 -24.01 3.22
CA ASN A 13 25.31 -23.92 3.92
C ASN A 13 25.21 -24.53 5.34
N GLN A 14 24.15 -24.21 6.09
CA GLN A 14 23.87 -24.82 7.40
C GLN A 14 23.71 -26.35 7.31
N GLN A 15 23.06 -26.84 6.25
CA GLN A 15 22.91 -28.28 6.00
C GLN A 15 24.28 -28.94 5.77
N ALA A 16 25.20 -28.29 5.05
CA ALA A 16 26.57 -28.77 4.86
C ALA A 16 27.40 -28.75 6.16
N GLU A 17 27.26 -27.70 6.99
CA GLU A 17 27.85 -27.65 8.33
C GLU A 17 27.34 -28.80 9.22
N HIS A 18 26.04 -29.09 9.22
CA HIS A 18 25.46 -30.21 9.96
C HIS A 18 26.07 -31.56 9.53
N PHE A 19 26.24 -31.80 8.23
CA PHE A 19 26.94 -32.99 7.75
C PHE A 19 28.41 -33.03 8.22
N CYS A 20 29.18 -31.96 8.00
CA CYS A 20 30.60 -31.91 8.36
C CYS A 20 30.82 -32.12 9.86
N ASN A 21 30.05 -31.43 10.71
CA ASN A 21 30.12 -31.55 12.16
C ASN A 21 29.69 -32.94 12.64
N SER A 22 28.64 -33.53 12.04
CA SER A 22 28.21 -34.90 12.37
C SER A 22 29.31 -35.93 12.12
N VAL A 23 30.01 -35.83 10.98
CA VAL A 23 31.09 -36.75 10.62
C VAL A 23 32.30 -36.59 11.55
N GLY A 24 32.68 -35.35 11.90
CA GLY A 24 33.76 -35.09 12.84
C GLY A 24 33.48 -35.68 14.23
N ILE A 25 32.27 -35.45 14.77
CA ILE A 25 31.85 -35.98 16.07
C ILE A 25 31.74 -37.52 16.04
N LEU A 26 31.15 -38.10 15.00
CA LEU A 26 31.06 -39.56 14.86
C LEU A 26 32.44 -40.22 14.77
N GLN A 27 33.43 -39.59 14.12
CA GLN A 27 34.81 -40.08 14.11
C GLN A 27 35.47 -39.95 15.48
N GLN A 28 35.32 -38.79 16.16
CA GLN A 28 35.92 -38.51 17.47
C GLN A 28 35.47 -39.51 18.55
N TYR A 29 34.20 -39.92 18.54
CA TYR A 29 33.64 -40.89 19.50
C TYR A 29 33.56 -42.33 18.94
N SER A 30 34.15 -42.60 17.76
CA SER A 30 34.16 -43.95 17.19
C SER A 30 35.01 -44.91 18.03
N THR A 31 34.41 -46.04 18.44
CA THR A 31 35.16 -47.12 19.09
C THR A 31 35.78 -48.04 18.03
N PRO A 32 37.10 -48.34 18.08
CA PRO A 32 37.73 -49.24 17.11
C PRO A 32 37.08 -50.63 17.08
N SER A 33 36.67 -51.08 15.89
CA SER A 33 36.12 -52.44 15.72
C SER A 33 37.17 -53.50 16.06
N LYS A 34 36.78 -54.48 16.88
CA LYS A 34 37.60 -55.63 17.20
C LYS A 34 37.46 -56.71 16.13
N PHE A 35 38.58 -57.14 15.56
CA PHE A 35 38.63 -58.31 14.68
C PHE A 35 39.02 -59.57 15.47
N PRO A 36 38.43 -60.75 15.19
CA PRO A 36 38.80 -62.00 15.84
C PRO A 36 40.31 -62.27 15.71
N GLY A 37 40.99 -62.50 16.84
CA GLY A 37 42.43 -62.74 16.90
C GLY A 37 43.31 -61.47 16.89
N PHE A 38 42.74 -60.27 16.97
CA PHE A 38 43.51 -59.01 17.00
C PHE A 38 43.17 -58.14 18.23
N ASP A 39 43.21 -58.73 19.42
CA ASP A 39 43.08 -58.01 20.70
C ASP A 39 44.32 -57.15 21.00
N ARG A 40 44.43 -56.02 20.30
CA ARG A 40 45.24 -54.90 20.76
C ARG A 40 44.68 -54.41 22.09
N ILE A 41 45.49 -54.51 23.14
CA ILE A 41 45.17 -54.02 24.49
C ILE A 41 45.25 -52.48 24.48
N GLY A 42 44.25 -51.84 23.87
CA GLY A 42 43.99 -50.42 24.03
C GLY A 42 43.49 -50.16 25.45
N THR A 43 44.09 -49.20 26.14
CA THR A 43 43.62 -48.75 27.45
C THR A 43 42.16 -48.29 27.36
N PRO A 44 41.26 -48.73 28.25
CA PRO A 44 39.87 -48.30 28.23
C PRO A 44 39.80 -46.80 28.56
N GLN A 45 39.65 -45.97 27.53
CA GLN A 45 39.35 -44.56 27.68
C GLN A 45 37.96 -44.43 28.33
N PRO A 46 37.78 -43.58 29.36
CA PRO A 46 36.53 -43.54 30.11
C PRO A 46 35.36 -43.18 29.19
N HIS A 47 34.32 -44.01 29.19
CA HIS A 47 33.01 -43.62 28.65
C HIS A 47 32.50 -42.42 29.44
N GLN A 48 32.59 -41.23 28.84
CA GLN A 48 31.72 -40.13 29.22
C GLN A 48 30.27 -40.51 28.84
N PRO A 49 29.25 -39.93 29.50
CA PRO A 49 27.86 -40.16 29.12
C PRO A 49 27.68 -39.78 27.64
N GLN A 50 27.43 -40.80 26.81
CA GLN A 50 27.28 -40.63 25.38
C GLN A 50 25.90 -40.01 25.12
N GLU A 51 25.85 -38.68 25.01
CA GLU A 51 24.74 -38.01 24.34
C GLU A 51 24.58 -38.62 22.95
N ASP A 52 23.34 -38.85 22.51
CA ASP A 52 23.08 -39.45 21.20
C ASP A 52 23.25 -38.40 20.10
N TYR A 53 24.51 -38.03 19.85
CA TYR A 53 24.90 -37.12 18.78
C TYR A 53 24.47 -37.65 17.41
N ALA A 54 24.34 -38.97 17.23
CA ALA A 54 23.86 -39.55 15.99
C ALA A 54 22.38 -39.19 15.76
N ALA A 55 21.51 -39.40 16.76
CA ALA A 55 20.11 -38.99 16.69
C ALA A 55 19.94 -37.46 16.64
N LEU A 56 20.77 -36.69 17.37
CA LEU A 56 20.77 -35.23 17.32
C LEU A 56 21.09 -34.70 15.92
N PHE A 57 22.22 -35.12 15.33
CA PHE A 57 22.58 -34.70 13.98
C PHE A 57 21.60 -35.23 12.93
N ALA A 58 21.10 -36.46 13.06
CA ALA A 58 20.04 -36.96 12.18
C ALA A 58 18.76 -36.11 12.24
N THR A 59 18.38 -35.64 13.44
CA THR A 59 17.22 -34.75 13.63
C THR A 59 17.48 -33.37 13.01
N LEU A 60 18.67 -32.79 13.22
CA LEU A 60 19.06 -31.50 12.63
C LEU A 60 19.11 -31.56 11.11
N ILE A 61 19.70 -32.62 10.54
CA ILE A 61 19.78 -32.87 9.09
C ILE A 61 18.38 -33.08 8.50
N ALA A 62 17.56 -33.96 9.07
CA ALA A 62 16.22 -34.23 8.55
C ALA A 62 15.32 -32.99 8.60
N ARG A 63 15.45 -32.17 9.64
CA ARG A 63 14.75 -30.89 9.74
C ARG A 63 15.26 -29.89 8.70
N CYS A 64 16.57 -29.66 8.63
CA CYS A 64 17.17 -28.67 7.73
C CYS A 64 16.86 -29.01 6.25
N ALA A 65 16.84 -30.29 5.89
CA ALA A 65 16.38 -30.76 4.59
C ALA A 65 14.89 -30.43 4.31
N LYS A 66 13.98 -30.59 5.28
CA LYS A 66 12.56 -30.21 5.08
C LYS A 66 12.36 -28.68 5.08
N ASP A 67 13.16 -27.94 5.85
CA ASP A 67 13.20 -26.47 5.80
C ASP A 67 13.70 -26.01 4.39
N ILE A 68 14.65 -26.72 3.77
CA ILE A 68 15.08 -26.51 2.36
C ILE A 68 13.95 -26.82 1.37
N ASP A 69 13.28 -27.97 1.46
CA ASP A 69 12.15 -28.31 0.59
C ASP A 69 11.09 -27.19 0.60
N THR A 70 10.69 -26.74 1.79
CA THR A 70 9.64 -25.72 1.95
C THR A 70 10.12 -24.32 1.57
N LEU A 71 11.43 -24.05 1.56
CA LEU A 71 11.96 -22.85 0.92
C LEU A 71 11.84 -22.93 -0.61
N ILE A 72 12.14 -24.09 -1.22
CA ILE A 72 11.98 -24.33 -2.67
C ILE A 72 10.50 -24.24 -3.08
N GLU A 73 9.59 -24.88 -2.33
CA GLU A 73 8.13 -24.78 -2.47
C GLU A 73 7.62 -23.33 -2.35
N SER A 74 8.39 -22.41 -1.73
CA SER A 74 8.04 -21.00 -1.52
C SER A 74 8.66 -20.02 -2.52
N LEU A 75 9.43 -20.50 -3.51
CA LEU A 75 10.00 -19.66 -4.57
C LEU A 75 8.90 -19.17 -5.53
N PRO A 76 9.03 -17.96 -6.11
CA PRO A 76 8.12 -17.47 -7.13
C PRO A 76 8.22 -18.33 -8.41
N SER A 77 7.09 -18.48 -9.11
CA SER A 77 6.92 -19.44 -10.22
C SER A 77 7.84 -19.18 -11.42
N GLU A 78 8.67 -20.17 -11.77
CA GLU A 78 9.52 -20.18 -12.98
C GLU A 78 8.72 -20.09 -14.29
N GLU A 79 7.42 -20.41 -14.28
CA GLU A 79 6.54 -20.34 -15.45
C GLU A 79 6.25 -18.90 -15.92
N SER A 80 6.65 -17.88 -15.14
CA SER A 80 6.64 -16.49 -15.59
C SER A 80 7.74 -16.25 -16.63
N SER A 81 7.41 -16.49 -17.91
CA SER A 81 8.29 -16.11 -19.02
C SER A 81 8.63 -14.61 -18.92
N GLN A 82 9.85 -14.25 -19.34
CA GLN A 82 10.33 -12.86 -19.22
C GLN A 82 9.39 -11.85 -19.89
N GLU A 83 8.73 -12.26 -20.97
CA GLU A 83 7.70 -11.47 -21.68
C GLU A 83 6.43 -11.28 -20.84
N LEU A 84 5.91 -12.34 -20.20
CA LEU A 84 4.77 -12.25 -19.27
C LEU A 84 5.11 -11.41 -18.03
N GLN A 85 6.35 -11.48 -17.53
CA GLN A 85 6.81 -10.66 -16.41
C GLN A 85 6.87 -9.18 -16.80
N VAL A 86 7.42 -8.85 -17.97
CA VAL A 86 7.46 -7.47 -18.50
C VAL A 86 6.05 -6.92 -18.76
N ALA A 87 5.16 -7.72 -19.34
CA ALA A 87 3.75 -7.33 -19.52
C ALA A 87 3.03 -7.07 -18.18
N SER A 88 3.30 -7.90 -17.16
CA SER A 88 2.76 -7.73 -15.81
C SER A 88 3.30 -6.47 -15.13
N LEU A 89 4.59 -6.16 -15.28
CA LEU A 89 5.21 -4.93 -14.76
C LEU A 89 4.61 -3.69 -15.43
N SER A 90 4.53 -3.66 -16.76
CA SER A 90 3.95 -2.52 -17.49
C SER A 90 2.48 -2.27 -17.12
N ARG A 91 1.70 -3.34 -16.89
CA ARG A 91 0.34 -3.23 -16.35
C ARG A 91 0.32 -2.65 -14.94
N LEU A 92 1.19 -3.13 -14.04
CA LEU A 92 1.28 -2.62 -12.66
C LEU A 92 1.72 -1.15 -12.62
N GLU A 93 2.62 -0.72 -13.51
CA GLU A 93 2.99 0.70 -13.67
C GLU A 93 1.80 1.55 -14.13
N GLN A 94 0.98 1.06 -15.07
CA GLN A 94 -0.23 1.75 -15.50
C GLN A 94 -1.26 1.86 -14.37
N GLU A 95 -1.56 0.75 -13.66
CA GLU A 95 -2.48 0.73 -12.52
C GLU A 95 -1.99 1.65 -11.39
N ASN A 96 -0.67 1.69 -11.12
CA ASN A 96 -0.08 2.59 -10.14
C ASN A 96 -0.19 4.07 -10.55
N GLN A 97 0.06 4.39 -11.83
CA GLN A 97 -0.08 5.75 -12.34
C GLN A 97 -1.54 6.23 -12.32
N GLU A 98 -2.51 5.35 -12.58
CA GLU A 98 -3.92 5.69 -12.46
C GLU A 98 -4.34 5.92 -11.00
N ALA A 99 -3.95 5.02 -10.08
CA ALA A 99 -4.18 5.21 -8.65
C ALA A 99 -3.54 6.50 -8.12
N GLY A 100 -2.36 6.88 -8.61
CA GLY A 100 -1.70 8.15 -8.30
C GLY A 100 -2.52 9.38 -8.73
N LYS A 101 -3.09 9.37 -9.94
CA LYS A 101 -3.97 10.46 -10.43
C LYS A 101 -5.29 10.54 -9.64
N GLN A 102 -5.87 9.40 -9.29
CA GLN A 102 -7.07 9.36 -8.44
C GLN A 102 -6.78 9.92 -7.04
N LEU A 103 -5.62 9.60 -6.46
CA LEU A 103 -5.17 10.17 -5.18
C LEU A 103 -4.93 11.68 -5.28
N GLU A 104 -4.27 12.16 -6.34
CA GLU A 104 -4.01 13.59 -6.58
C GLU A 104 -5.33 14.40 -6.63
N GLU A 105 -6.33 13.93 -7.37
CA GLU A 105 -7.64 14.59 -7.45
C GLU A 105 -8.39 14.58 -6.10
N VAL A 106 -8.33 13.48 -5.34
CA VAL A 106 -8.92 13.41 -4.00
C VAL A 106 -8.22 14.36 -3.01
N VAL A 107 -6.89 14.46 -3.06
CA VAL A 107 -6.12 15.44 -2.27
C VAL A 107 -6.52 16.87 -2.65
N ARG A 108 -6.55 17.19 -3.94
CA ARG A 108 -6.93 18.53 -4.46
C ARG A 108 -8.35 18.93 -4.03
N GLN A 109 -9.30 18.00 -4.03
CA GLN A 109 -10.66 18.23 -3.51
C GLN A 109 -10.66 18.44 -2.00
N GLY A 110 -9.88 17.65 -1.25
CA GLY A 110 -9.71 17.78 0.20
C GLY A 110 -9.11 19.13 0.62
N GLU A 111 -8.06 19.59 -0.06
CA GLU A 111 -7.43 20.89 0.17
C GLU A 111 -8.41 22.05 -0.12
N SER A 112 -9.16 21.98 -1.22
CA SER A 112 -10.16 23.01 -1.54
C SER A 112 -11.30 23.05 -0.51
N LEU A 113 -11.73 21.89 -0.01
CA LEU A 113 -12.72 21.81 1.08
C LEU A 113 -12.15 22.39 2.39
N LEU A 114 -10.90 22.06 2.74
CA LEU A 114 -10.22 22.60 3.92
C LEU A 114 -10.09 24.12 3.85
N GLN A 115 -9.70 24.68 2.70
CA GLN A 115 -9.58 26.13 2.49
C GLN A 115 -10.94 26.83 2.65
N ARG A 116 -12.03 26.22 2.17
CA ARG A 116 -13.40 26.75 2.36
C ARG A 116 -13.86 26.71 3.82
N ILE A 117 -13.48 25.67 4.57
CA ILE A 117 -13.74 25.58 6.02
C ILE A 117 -12.95 26.66 6.78
N GLN A 118 -11.67 26.86 6.43
CA GLN A 118 -10.84 27.91 7.03
C GLN A 118 -11.40 29.31 6.78
N ALA A 119 -11.86 29.61 5.55
CA ALA A 119 -12.51 30.87 5.22
C ALA A 119 -13.78 31.10 6.06
N ALA A 120 -14.68 30.10 6.11
CA ALA A 120 -15.92 30.21 6.90
C ALA A 120 -15.65 30.39 8.40
N LEU A 121 -14.61 29.74 8.95
CA LEU A 121 -14.19 29.94 10.34
C LEU A 121 -13.62 31.35 10.58
N GLN A 122 -12.87 31.91 9.62
CA GLN A 122 -12.36 33.27 9.68
C GLN A 122 -13.49 34.31 9.63
N ASP A 123 -14.49 34.12 8.76
CA ASP A 123 -15.67 34.99 8.67
C ASP A 123 -16.50 34.97 9.97
N ILE A 124 -16.66 33.79 10.58
CA ILE A 124 -17.32 33.60 11.88
C ILE A 124 -16.53 34.26 13.02
N ALA A 125 -15.20 34.20 12.99
CA ALA A 125 -14.33 34.85 13.97
C ALA A 125 -14.39 36.38 13.86
N GLN A 126 -14.29 36.92 12.64
CA GLN A 126 -14.39 38.36 12.39
C GLN A 126 -15.77 38.90 12.80
N SER A 127 -16.85 38.22 12.41
CA SER A 127 -18.21 38.61 12.81
C SER A 127 -18.40 38.68 14.33
N GLN A 128 -17.76 37.80 15.09
CA GLN A 128 -17.78 37.81 16.55
C GLN A 128 -16.94 38.93 17.17
N LEU A 129 -15.85 39.36 16.52
CA LEU A 129 -15.07 40.53 16.94
C LEU A 129 -15.83 41.83 16.67
N ASP A 130 -16.43 41.95 15.48
CA ASP A 130 -17.20 43.14 15.08
C ASP A 130 -18.42 43.35 15.99
N MET A 131 -19.15 42.28 16.32
CA MET A 131 -20.25 42.32 17.30
C MET A 131 -19.82 42.69 18.72
N GLN A 132 -18.54 42.49 19.09
CA GLN A 132 -18.00 42.88 20.39
C GLN A 132 -17.44 44.31 20.42
N ASN A 133 -17.40 45.02 19.28
CA ASN A 133 -16.80 46.36 19.17
C ASN A 133 -17.83 47.42 18.72
N PRO A 134 -18.79 47.84 19.58
CA PRO A 134 -19.88 48.76 19.22
C PRO A 134 -19.46 50.23 18.97
N ALA A 135 -18.17 50.51 18.79
CA ALA A 135 -17.59 51.85 18.86
C ALA A 135 -17.65 52.70 17.56
N SER A 136 -18.47 52.33 16.56
CA SER A 136 -18.49 53.06 15.26
C SER A 136 -19.86 53.29 14.61
N THR A 137 -20.97 52.81 15.19
CA THR A 137 -22.31 52.92 14.59
C THR A 137 -23.11 54.12 15.13
N THR A 138 -22.47 55.30 15.30
CA THR A 138 -23.10 56.48 15.93
C THR A 138 -22.79 57.80 15.21
N VAL A 139 -23.14 57.90 13.92
CA VAL A 139 -23.35 59.19 13.22
C VAL A 139 -24.37 59.07 12.08
N LEU A 140 -25.63 58.76 12.41
CA LEU A 140 -26.77 59.11 11.56
C LEU A 140 -27.27 60.52 11.92
N ASN A 141 -26.56 61.53 11.41
CA ASN A 141 -26.89 62.94 11.64
C ASN A 141 -28.16 63.36 10.87
N ILE A 142 -29.32 63.25 11.52
CA ILE A 142 -30.60 63.71 10.96
C ILE A 142 -30.68 65.23 11.05
N ASN A 143 -30.19 65.93 10.03
CA ASN A 143 -30.39 67.38 9.87
C ASN A 143 -31.59 67.66 8.96
N LEU A 144 -32.66 68.27 9.50
CA LEU A 144 -33.82 68.69 8.72
C LEU A 144 -33.62 70.09 8.16
N ASN A 145 -33.97 70.31 6.88
CA ASN A 145 -34.76 71.50 6.52
C ASN A 145 -35.50 71.31 5.17
N PRO A 146 -36.67 71.94 4.96
CA PRO A 146 -37.47 71.76 3.75
C PRO A 146 -37.43 72.96 2.78
N ALA A 147 -37.64 72.72 1.47
CA ALA A 147 -38.38 73.60 0.55
C ALA A 147 -38.50 73.00 -0.88
N MET A 148 -39.42 73.56 -1.68
CA MET A 148 -39.55 73.47 -3.15
C MET A 148 -39.95 72.11 -3.80
N THR A 149 -41.27 71.93 -3.93
CA THR A 149 -42.03 71.51 -5.16
C THR A 149 -41.23 71.31 -6.47
N PHE A 150 -41.61 70.39 -7.40
CA PHE A 150 -42.91 70.38 -8.11
C PHE A 150 -43.08 69.11 -9.01
N LYS A 151 -44.33 68.59 -9.17
CA LYS A 151 -44.81 67.53 -10.13
C LYS A 151 -44.14 66.14 -10.08
N GLN A 152 -44.80 64.99 -10.27
CA GLN A 152 -46.14 64.59 -10.75
C GLN A 152 -46.44 64.69 -12.26
N GLU A 153 -45.86 63.80 -13.07
CA GLU A 153 -46.53 63.24 -14.26
C GLU A 153 -46.50 61.69 -14.16
N ASN A 154 -47.35 60.95 -14.88
CA ASN A 154 -47.91 59.66 -14.39
C ASN A 154 -48.34 58.64 -15.49
N LEU A 155 -48.58 57.36 -15.12
CA LEU A 155 -49.12 56.22 -15.94
C LEU A 155 -48.18 55.71 -17.06
N SER A 156 -48.35 54.54 -17.73
CA SER A 156 -48.87 53.18 -17.38
C SER A 156 -48.57 52.22 -18.57
N SER A 157 -49.06 50.97 -18.53
CA SER A 157 -49.24 50.03 -19.70
C SER A 157 -47.94 49.38 -20.25
N THR A 158 -47.66 48.06 -20.24
CA THR A 158 -48.35 46.78 -20.60
C THR A 158 -48.13 46.30 -22.05
N ASN A 159 -47.87 44.98 -22.20
CA ASN A 159 -47.86 44.18 -23.45
C ASN A 159 -46.70 44.42 -24.45
N SER A 160 -46.26 43.44 -25.27
CA SER A 160 -46.63 42.01 -25.40
C SER A 160 -45.53 41.19 -26.12
N MET A 161 -45.45 39.88 -25.83
CA MET A 161 -44.83 38.87 -26.72
C MET A 161 -45.72 38.55 -27.93
N PRO A 162 -45.16 38.01 -29.03
CA PRO A 162 -45.63 36.68 -29.45
C PRO A 162 -44.55 35.74 -30.05
N SER A 163 -44.52 34.51 -29.50
CA SER A 163 -44.58 33.19 -30.15
C SER A 163 -43.75 32.77 -31.38
N ASN A 164 -43.32 31.50 -31.30
CA ASN A 164 -43.10 30.50 -32.37
C ASN A 164 -41.88 30.61 -33.30
N ASN A 165 -41.06 29.55 -33.28
CA ASN A 165 -41.12 28.57 -34.39
C ASN A 165 -40.85 27.14 -33.87
N VAL A 166 -41.20 26.11 -34.67
CA VAL A 166 -41.16 24.69 -34.32
C VAL A 166 -40.37 23.89 -35.36
N HIS A 167 -39.55 22.92 -34.93
CA HIS A 167 -39.25 21.75 -35.75
C HIS A 167 -39.01 20.48 -34.93
N GLN A 168 -39.22 19.33 -35.56
CA GLN A 168 -39.26 18.01 -34.93
C GLN A 168 -38.05 17.12 -35.24
N LEU A 169 -37.70 16.31 -34.25
CA LEU A 169 -37.38 14.87 -34.31
C LEU A 169 -36.86 14.28 -35.64
N SER A 170 -35.71 13.61 -35.54
CA SER A 170 -35.55 12.27 -36.13
C SER A 170 -34.55 11.44 -35.31
N SER A 171 -34.88 10.18 -35.04
CA SER A 171 -34.03 9.23 -34.29
C SER A 171 -33.52 8.12 -35.21
N SER A 172 -32.34 7.56 -34.89
CA SER A 172 -31.88 6.26 -35.39
C SER A 172 -30.72 5.75 -34.54
N SER A 173 -30.75 4.46 -34.19
CA SER A 173 -29.67 3.74 -33.49
C SER A 173 -29.32 2.46 -34.28
N PRO A 174 -28.50 1.53 -33.75
CA PRO A 174 -27.23 1.15 -34.36
C PRO A 174 -27.31 -0.02 -35.36
N ASN A 175 -26.27 -0.18 -36.17
CA ASN A 175 -26.00 -1.41 -36.93
C ASN A 175 -24.80 -2.16 -36.35
N SER A 176 -24.94 -3.48 -36.25
CA SER A 176 -23.86 -4.45 -35.98
C SER A 176 -23.44 -5.15 -37.28
N ILE A 177 -22.42 -6.02 -37.21
CA ILE A 177 -22.05 -7.03 -38.23
C ILE A 177 -21.38 -6.38 -39.49
N ASN A 178 -20.34 -6.94 -40.12
CA ASN A 178 -19.98 -8.35 -40.29
C ASN A 178 -18.45 -8.61 -40.39
N GLN A 179 -18.08 -9.89 -40.25
CA GLN A 179 -16.77 -10.56 -40.49
C GLN A 179 -15.60 -10.18 -39.59
#